data_AF-A0A3M1B4W9-F1
#
_entry.id   AF-A0A3M1B4W9-F1
#
_cell.length_a   1.000
_cell.length_b   1.000
_cell.length_c   1.000
_cell.angle_alpha   90.00
_cell.angle_beta   90.00
_cell.angle_gamma   90.00
#
_symmetry.space_group_name_H-M   'P 1'
#
loop_
_entity.id
_entity.type
_entity.pdbx_description
1 polymer ?
#
loop_
_entity_poly.entity_id
_entity_poly.type
_entity_poly.pdbx_seq_one_letter_code
_entity_poly.pdbx_strand_id
1 'polypeptide(L)'
;MGLFDRFRAKKEIQKAREMAKANPTPKTTAYFADKLIEFKEYDNALAVLEMGAKAFPNSELLQSKYKKLKRLKYQNEIKALKEQIEKNQDRVAYAKLADIYVKIGEEDRAIEICQAGCEKFPDYEGNHLILGKLRWERFRRNIQVRDGVKAVEHFEYVAQINPKNYKVLYQLARIYVELGYPQKAIEKLQVILQHHPEDENCQRLLRRAKLLPPSSETDLEYLFQDLVNKRPEVLKKQGSAGAIIERLLKDKASLQKKLGEFVKKPGLLALAIFNSEGELKLSHITDPKLKETIHTFLPRMIKPTQNCSLRMDIGSLQDAKVKGKKGWIWIKAFGGGVFVFMFTSQAKSRQVESFLDNFFEYEIYR
;
A
#
# COMPACT_ATOMS: atom_id res chain seq x y z
N MET A 1 12.06 -19.34 34.19
CA MET A 1 11.49 -18.03 34.60
C MET A 1 10.67 -18.26 35.84
N GLY A 2 11.07 -17.61 36.94
CA GLY A 2 10.43 -17.78 38.24
C GLY A 2 9.06 -17.09 38.32
N LEU A 3 8.32 -17.35 39.40
CA LEU A 3 7.01 -16.75 39.66
C LEU A 3 7.07 -15.21 39.67
N PHE A 4 8.18 -14.66 40.19
CA PHE A 4 8.45 -13.23 40.29
C PHE A 4 8.64 -12.56 38.91
N ASP A 5 9.33 -13.23 37.98
CA ASP A 5 9.51 -12.74 36.61
C ASP A 5 8.18 -12.64 35.87
N ARG A 6 7.29 -13.62 36.06
CA ARG A 6 5.94 -13.62 35.47
C ARG A 6 5.06 -12.50 36.02
N PHE A 7 5.18 -12.21 37.32
CA PHE A 7 4.43 -11.11 37.95
C PHE A 7 4.91 -9.76 37.44
N ARG A 8 6.23 -9.55 37.35
CA ARG A 8 6.82 -8.34 36.77
C ARG A 8 6.41 -8.16 35.31
N ALA A 9 6.49 -9.22 34.51
CA ALA A 9 6.07 -9.23 33.11
C ALA A 9 4.62 -8.75 32.94
N LYS A 10 3.68 -9.35 33.69
CA LYS A 10 2.26 -8.94 33.67
C LYS A 10 2.07 -7.48 34.03
N LYS A 11 2.79 -6.96 35.03
CA LYS A 11 2.70 -5.56 35.45
C LYS A 11 3.22 -4.60 34.37
N GLU A 12 4.34 -4.92 33.72
CA GLU A 12 4.90 -4.08 32.65
C GLU A 12 4.02 -4.09 31.39
N ILE A 13 3.51 -5.25 30.98
CA ILE A 13 2.57 -5.39 29.86
C ILE A 13 1.29 -4.59 30.14
N GLN A 14 0.72 -4.70 31.35
CA GLN A 14 -0.49 -3.99 31.73
C GLN A 14 -0.30 -2.47 31.69
N LYS A 15 0.83 -1.96 32.22
CA LYS A 15 1.17 -0.53 32.13
C LYS A 15 1.27 -0.05 30.69
N ALA A 16 1.94 -0.82 29.83
CA ALA A 16 2.09 -0.48 28.42
C ALA A 16 0.73 -0.48 27.69
N ARG A 17 -0.15 -1.43 28.02
CA ARG A 17 -1.53 -1.49 27.52
C ARG A 17 -2.36 -0.27 27.95
N GLU A 18 -2.29 0.11 29.22
CA GLU A 18 -2.99 1.28 29.75
C GLU A 18 -2.51 2.58 29.09
N MET A 19 -1.20 2.72 28.89
CA MET A 19 -0.62 3.86 28.16
C MET A 19 -1.12 3.92 26.71
N ALA A 20 -1.14 2.79 26.00
CA ALA A 20 -1.66 2.73 24.63
C ALA A 20 -3.16 3.03 24.54
N LYS A 21 -3.95 2.68 25.57
CA LYS A 21 -5.36 3.02 25.65
C LYS A 21 -5.60 4.50 25.96
N ALA A 22 -4.83 5.06 26.89
CA ALA A 22 -5.00 6.45 27.33
C ALA A 22 -4.60 7.46 26.24
N ASN A 23 -3.56 7.15 25.46
CA ASN A 23 -3.10 7.99 24.36
C ASN A 23 -2.74 7.13 23.14
N PRO A 24 -3.74 6.73 22.33
CA PRO A 24 -3.53 5.82 21.20
C PRO A 24 -2.76 6.52 20.08
N THR A 25 -1.48 6.22 19.98
CA THR A 25 -0.59 6.70 18.91
C THR A 25 0.23 5.50 18.39
N PRO A 26 0.88 5.63 17.23
CA PRO A 26 1.82 4.62 16.78
C PRO A 26 2.90 4.28 17.80
N LYS A 27 3.47 5.28 18.48
CA LYS A 27 4.52 5.08 19.48
C LYS A 27 4.05 4.28 20.70
N THR A 28 2.90 4.63 21.27
CA THR A 28 2.38 3.93 22.45
C THR A 28 1.92 2.51 22.10
N THR A 29 1.34 2.32 20.92
CA THR A 29 0.97 0.99 20.39
C THR A 29 2.20 0.13 20.14
N ALA A 30 3.23 0.70 19.51
CA ALA A 30 4.50 0.02 19.26
C ALA A 30 5.20 -0.37 20.57
N TYR A 31 5.19 0.51 21.56
CA TYR A 31 5.74 0.22 22.89
C TYR A 31 5.01 -0.96 23.56
N PHE A 32 3.69 -1.01 23.47
CA PHE A 32 2.91 -2.15 23.99
C PHE A 32 3.28 -3.46 23.27
N ALA A 33 3.37 -3.44 21.94
CA ALA A 33 3.83 -4.59 21.17
C ALA A 33 5.26 -5.03 21.54
N ASP A 34 6.18 -4.09 21.73
CA ASP A 34 7.56 -4.38 22.11
C ASP A 34 7.64 -5.06 23.48
N LYS A 35 6.80 -4.66 24.43
CA LYS A 35 6.71 -5.34 25.73
C LYS A 35 6.18 -6.76 25.60
N LEU A 36 5.20 -7.01 24.74
CA LEU A 36 4.73 -8.36 24.45
C LEU A 36 5.84 -9.23 23.82
N ILE A 37 6.62 -8.67 22.89
CA ILE A 37 7.75 -9.34 22.25
C ILE A 37 8.86 -9.68 23.28
N GLU A 38 9.19 -8.75 24.18
CA GLU A 38 10.18 -8.93 25.25
C GLU A 38 9.85 -10.16 26.11
N PHE A 39 8.56 -10.35 26.41
CA PHE A 39 8.06 -11.49 27.19
C PHE A 39 7.65 -12.70 26.34
N LYS A 40 8.04 -12.73 25.05
CA LYS A 40 7.79 -13.83 24.09
C LYS A 40 6.31 -14.11 23.82
N GLU A 41 5.42 -13.15 24.07
CA GLU A 41 4.00 -13.22 23.70
C GLU A 41 3.80 -12.79 22.24
N TYR A 42 4.39 -13.53 21.30
CA TYR A 42 4.44 -13.14 19.88
C TYR A 42 3.07 -13.05 19.21
N ASP A 43 2.13 -13.94 19.53
CA ASP A 43 0.78 -13.91 18.94
C ASP A 43 -0.01 -12.67 19.40
N ASN A 44 0.10 -12.33 20.69
CA ASN A 44 -0.50 -11.11 21.23
C ASN A 44 0.16 -9.86 20.62
N ALA A 45 1.49 -9.85 20.49
CA ALA A 45 2.21 -8.77 19.83
C ALA A 45 1.78 -8.61 18.36
N LEU A 46 1.60 -9.72 17.63
CA LEU A 46 1.08 -9.70 16.26
C LEU A 46 -0.32 -9.12 16.19
N ALA A 47 -1.23 -9.51 17.11
CA ALA A 47 -2.58 -8.97 17.15
C ALA A 47 -2.60 -7.47 17.43
N VAL A 48 -1.78 -7.00 18.39
CA VAL A 48 -1.63 -5.57 18.70
C VAL A 48 -1.07 -4.79 17.50
N LEU A 49 -0.04 -5.32 16.84
CA LEU A 49 0.55 -4.68 15.67
C LEU A 49 -0.40 -4.70 14.46
N GLU A 50 -1.21 -5.75 14.30
CA GLU A 50 -2.23 -5.81 13.25
C GLU A 50 -3.31 -4.75 13.49
N MET A 51 -3.86 -4.68 14.70
CA MET A 51 -4.85 -3.67 15.06
C MET A 51 -4.27 -2.26 14.95
N GLY A 52 -3.03 -2.08 15.41
CA GLY A 52 -2.29 -0.82 15.30
C GLY A 52 -2.08 -0.40 13.85
N ALA A 53 -1.60 -1.29 12.98
CA ALA A 53 -1.40 -0.99 11.57
C ALA A 53 -2.72 -0.69 10.85
N LYS A 54 -3.85 -1.30 11.26
CA LYS A 54 -5.18 -0.96 10.73
C LYS A 54 -5.67 0.40 11.24
N ALA A 55 -5.45 0.73 12.51
CA ALA A 55 -5.85 1.99 13.11
C ALA A 55 -4.98 3.18 12.61
N PHE A 56 -3.70 2.91 12.37
CA PHE A 56 -2.71 3.88 11.91
C PHE A 56 -2.08 3.41 10.59
N PRO A 57 -2.84 3.37 9.49
CA PRO A 57 -2.40 2.78 8.22
C PRO A 57 -1.23 3.54 7.57
N ASN A 58 -0.88 4.74 8.05
CA ASN A 58 0.24 5.53 7.54
C ASN A 58 1.48 5.51 8.47
N SER A 59 1.43 4.79 9.59
CA SER A 59 2.56 4.64 10.49
C SER A 59 3.57 3.65 9.91
N GLU A 60 4.76 4.14 9.58
CA GLU A 60 5.87 3.32 9.10
C GLU A 60 6.41 2.46 10.24
N LEU A 61 6.43 3.00 11.46
CA LEU A 61 6.85 2.29 12.67
C LEU A 61 6.02 1.02 12.89
N LEU A 62 4.69 1.13 12.86
CA LEU A 62 3.80 -0.01 13.10
C LEU A 62 3.81 -0.99 11.93
N GLN A 63 3.78 -0.48 10.69
CA GLN A 63 3.86 -1.33 9.51
C GLN A 63 5.16 -2.15 9.49
N SER A 64 6.31 -1.51 9.71
CA SER A 64 7.62 -2.17 9.68
C SER A 64 7.75 -3.21 10.81
N LYS A 65 7.32 -2.90 12.03
CA LYS A 65 7.27 -3.85 13.15
C LYS A 65 6.36 -5.03 12.85
N TYR A 66 5.17 -4.77 12.30
CA TYR A 66 4.22 -5.82 11.94
C TYR A 66 4.78 -6.75 10.84
N LYS A 67 5.32 -6.19 9.76
CA LYS A 67 5.99 -6.94 8.67
C LYS A 67 7.15 -7.77 9.20
N LYS A 68 8.01 -7.17 10.05
CA LYS A 68 9.15 -7.86 10.66
C LYS A 68 8.71 -9.06 11.50
N LEU A 69 7.68 -8.89 12.34
CA LEU A 69 7.19 -9.96 13.19
C LEU A 69 6.49 -11.07 12.37
N LYS A 70 5.73 -10.71 11.34
CA LYS A 70 5.19 -11.70 10.38
C LYS A 70 6.29 -12.46 9.65
N ARG A 71 7.33 -11.78 9.19
CA ARG A 71 8.48 -12.41 8.54
C ARG A 71 9.16 -13.42 9.46
N LEU A 72 9.30 -13.10 10.75
CA LEU A 72 9.78 -14.04 11.75
C LEU A 72 8.85 -15.26 11.89
N LYS A 73 7.53 -15.03 11.92
CA LYS A 73 6.53 -16.12 11.97
C LYS A 73 6.65 -17.08 10.77
N TYR A 74 6.84 -16.56 9.57
CA TYR A 74 6.91 -17.35 8.33
C TYR A 74 8.33 -17.74 7.91
N GLN A 75 9.37 -17.47 8.72
CA GLN A 75 10.77 -17.59 8.29
C GLN A 75 11.14 -19.02 7.82
N ASN A 76 10.65 -20.03 8.53
CA ASN A 76 10.95 -21.43 8.23
C ASN A 76 10.26 -21.87 6.94
N GLU A 77 9.01 -21.44 6.73
CA GLU A 77 8.23 -21.74 5.53
C GLU A 77 8.83 -21.06 4.30
N ILE A 78 9.25 -19.80 4.42
CA ILE A 78 9.97 -19.08 3.37
C ILE A 78 11.26 -19.81 3.00
N LYS A 79 12.05 -20.24 4.00
CA LYS A 79 13.30 -20.96 3.77
C LYS A 79 13.05 -22.27 3.02
N ALA A 80 12.09 -23.06 3.48
CA ALA A 80 11.74 -24.34 2.85
C ALA A 80 11.27 -24.17 1.39
N LEU A 81 10.39 -23.18 1.12
CA LEU A 81 9.91 -22.92 -0.24
C LEU A 81 11.02 -22.42 -1.18
N LYS A 82 11.95 -21.59 -0.67
CA LYS A 82 13.12 -21.18 -1.46
C LYS A 82 14.01 -22.36 -1.83
N GLU A 83 14.30 -23.24 -0.87
CA GLU A 83 15.06 -24.46 -1.15
C GLU A 83 14.34 -25.38 -2.15
N GLN A 84 13.01 -25.48 -2.10
CA GLN A 84 12.22 -26.24 -3.07
C GLN A 84 12.31 -25.65 -4.49
N ILE A 85 12.25 -24.33 -4.60
CA ILE A 85 12.40 -23.61 -5.86
C ILE A 85 13.80 -23.84 -6.46
N GLU A 86 14.84 -23.83 -5.64
CA GLU A 86 16.23 -24.04 -6.07
C GLU A 86 16.50 -25.49 -6.49
N LYS A 87 16.03 -26.47 -5.71
CA LYS A 87 16.36 -27.90 -5.89
C LYS A 87 15.49 -28.59 -6.95
N ASN A 88 14.19 -28.28 -6.99
CA ASN A 88 13.20 -29.09 -7.72
C ASN A 88 12.34 -28.28 -8.70
N GLN A 89 12.58 -26.97 -8.84
CA GLN A 89 11.76 -26.04 -9.64
C GLN A 89 10.24 -26.35 -9.53
N ASP A 90 9.72 -26.48 -8.30
CA ASP A 90 8.30 -26.81 -8.10
C ASP A 90 7.40 -25.63 -8.48
N ARG A 91 6.57 -25.80 -9.51
CA ARG A 91 5.60 -24.79 -9.98
C ARG A 91 4.68 -24.26 -8.88
N VAL A 92 4.32 -25.09 -7.90
CA VAL A 92 3.44 -24.73 -6.78
C VAL A 92 4.19 -23.91 -5.72
N ALA A 93 5.49 -24.14 -5.55
CA ALA A 93 6.29 -23.45 -4.54
C ALA A 93 6.39 -21.94 -4.79
N TYR A 94 6.42 -21.51 -6.05
CA TYR A 94 6.36 -20.10 -6.45
C TYR A 94 5.09 -19.41 -5.94
N ALA A 95 3.91 -19.96 -6.25
CA ALA A 95 2.64 -19.40 -5.82
C ALA A 95 2.51 -19.37 -4.28
N LYS A 96 2.92 -20.46 -3.60
CA LYS A 96 2.92 -20.51 -2.13
C LYS A 96 3.84 -19.46 -1.51
N LEU A 97 5.05 -19.29 -2.06
CA LEU A 97 6.00 -18.30 -1.57
C LEU A 97 5.47 -16.88 -1.78
N ALA A 98 4.87 -16.61 -2.94
CA ALA A 98 4.22 -15.34 -3.19
C ALA A 98 3.06 -15.08 -2.21
N ASP A 99 2.18 -16.05 -1.97
CA ASP A 99 1.08 -15.94 -0.99
C ASP A 99 1.60 -15.61 0.42
N ILE A 100 2.75 -16.14 0.83
CA ILE A 100 3.38 -15.77 2.11
C ILE A 100 3.82 -14.31 2.08
N TYR A 101 4.47 -13.86 1.01
CA TYR A 101 4.86 -12.45 0.87
C TYR A 101 3.64 -11.51 0.87
N VAL A 102 2.52 -11.92 0.26
CA VAL A 102 1.22 -11.21 0.37
C VAL A 102 0.76 -11.15 1.82
N LYS A 103 0.76 -12.29 2.54
CA LYS A 103 0.40 -12.33 3.97
C LYS A 103 1.28 -11.43 4.83
N ILE A 104 2.57 -11.29 4.49
CA ILE A 104 3.50 -10.39 5.18
C ILE A 104 3.20 -8.92 4.85
N GLY A 105 2.69 -8.62 3.66
CA GLY A 105 2.52 -7.27 3.13
C GLY A 105 3.76 -6.79 2.36
N GLU A 106 4.57 -7.73 1.84
CA GLU A 106 5.67 -7.49 0.90
C GLU A 106 5.17 -7.77 -0.52
N GLU A 107 4.20 -6.97 -1.00
CA GLU A 107 3.53 -7.16 -2.30
C GLU A 107 4.51 -7.16 -3.47
N ASP A 108 5.49 -6.25 -3.48
CA ASP A 108 6.47 -6.16 -4.58
C ASP A 108 7.25 -7.48 -4.75
N ARG A 109 7.67 -8.10 -3.63
CA ARG A 109 8.30 -9.41 -3.68
C ARG A 109 7.35 -10.52 -4.10
N ALA A 110 6.08 -10.45 -3.69
CA ALA A 110 5.09 -11.42 -4.16
C ALA A 110 4.91 -11.34 -5.68
N ILE A 111 4.93 -10.14 -6.26
CA ILE A 111 4.90 -9.90 -7.70
C ILE A 111 6.15 -10.47 -8.36
N GLU A 112 7.35 -10.15 -7.87
CA GLU A 112 8.63 -10.67 -8.39
C GLU A 112 8.65 -12.21 -8.42
N ILE A 113 8.25 -12.85 -7.31
CA ILE A 113 8.21 -14.32 -7.21
C ILE A 113 7.19 -14.90 -8.18
N CYS A 114 5.99 -14.32 -8.31
CA CYS A 114 5.02 -14.83 -9.28
C CYS A 114 5.48 -14.62 -10.73
N GLN A 115 6.14 -13.51 -11.05
CA GLN A 115 6.68 -13.25 -12.39
C GLN A 115 7.73 -14.31 -12.76
N ALA A 116 8.70 -14.57 -11.87
CA ALA A 116 9.66 -15.65 -12.05
C ALA A 116 8.97 -17.03 -12.17
N GLY A 117 7.87 -17.23 -11.44
CA GLY A 117 7.04 -18.43 -11.53
C GLY A 117 6.33 -18.57 -12.87
N CYS A 118 5.77 -17.49 -13.42
CA CYS A 118 5.14 -17.46 -14.75
C CYS A 118 6.15 -17.66 -15.88
N GLU A 119 7.36 -17.09 -15.76
CA GLU A 119 8.43 -17.28 -16.75
C GLU A 119 8.87 -18.74 -16.85
N LYS A 120 8.97 -19.43 -15.70
CA LYS A 120 9.36 -20.84 -15.67
C LYS A 120 8.21 -21.81 -15.93
N PHE A 121 7.02 -21.46 -15.47
CA PHE A 121 5.82 -22.30 -15.53
C PHE A 121 4.63 -21.50 -16.06
N PRO A 122 4.62 -21.18 -17.36
CA PRO A 122 3.55 -20.38 -17.96
C PRO A 122 2.18 -21.05 -17.74
N ASP A 123 2.09 -22.37 -17.93
CA ASP A 123 0.80 -23.09 -17.82
C ASP A 123 0.29 -23.30 -16.38
N TYR A 124 1.02 -22.81 -15.36
CA TYR A 124 0.57 -22.93 -13.98
C TYR A 124 -0.29 -21.73 -13.56
N GLU A 125 -1.62 -21.95 -13.54
CA GLU A 125 -2.60 -20.92 -13.24
C GLU A 125 -2.40 -20.20 -11.89
N GLY A 126 -1.77 -20.86 -10.90
CA GLY A 126 -1.62 -20.31 -9.55
C GLY A 126 -0.83 -19.00 -9.50
N ASN A 127 0.24 -18.90 -10.28
CA ASN A 127 1.07 -17.68 -10.35
C ASN A 127 0.30 -16.52 -11.02
N HIS A 128 -0.40 -16.81 -12.12
CA HIS A 128 -1.24 -15.83 -12.80
C HIS A 128 -2.40 -15.37 -11.92
N LEU A 129 -3.02 -16.27 -11.14
CA LEU A 129 -4.11 -15.93 -10.25
C LEU A 129 -3.67 -14.94 -9.14
N ILE A 130 -2.49 -15.16 -8.55
CA ILE A 130 -1.95 -14.26 -7.52
C ILE A 130 -1.56 -12.92 -8.14
N LEU A 131 -0.90 -12.91 -9.30
CA LEU A 131 -0.56 -11.68 -10.03
C LEU A 131 -1.82 -10.88 -10.38
N GLY A 132 -2.84 -11.52 -10.93
CA GLY A 132 -4.10 -10.86 -11.29
C GLY A 132 -4.72 -10.16 -10.08
N LYS A 133 -4.74 -10.81 -8.91
CA LYS A 133 -5.24 -10.22 -7.66
C LYS A 133 -4.40 -9.05 -7.19
N LEU A 134 -3.07 -9.21 -7.13
CA LEU A 134 -2.16 -8.15 -6.67
C LEU A 134 -2.22 -6.93 -7.58
N ARG A 135 -2.27 -7.13 -8.89
CA ARG A 135 -2.41 -6.06 -9.88
C ARG A 135 -3.76 -5.37 -9.75
N TRP A 136 -4.85 -6.12 -9.56
CA TRP A 136 -6.17 -5.54 -9.35
C TRP A 136 -6.24 -4.69 -8.08
N GLU A 137 -5.71 -5.19 -6.97
CA GLU A 137 -5.65 -4.45 -5.70
C GLU A 137 -4.81 -3.18 -5.83
N ARG A 138 -3.66 -3.27 -6.51
CA ARG A 138 -2.78 -2.13 -6.77
C ARG A 138 -3.44 -1.10 -7.69
N PHE A 139 -4.19 -1.53 -8.71
CA PHE A 139 -5.03 -0.65 -9.53
C PHE A 139 -6.06 0.09 -8.68
N ARG A 140 -6.81 -0.61 -7.82
CA ARG A 140 -7.83 0.02 -6.96
C ARG A 140 -7.23 1.01 -5.97
N ARG A 141 -6.02 0.71 -5.47
CA ARG A 141 -5.32 1.57 -4.51
C ARG A 141 -4.68 2.80 -5.14
N ASN A 142 -4.04 2.64 -6.31
CA ASN A 142 -3.18 3.67 -6.92
C ASN A 142 -3.76 4.26 -8.21
N ILE A 143 -4.91 3.76 -8.68
CA ILE A 143 -5.61 4.20 -9.91
C ILE A 143 -4.67 4.15 -11.13
N GLN A 144 -3.97 3.02 -11.27
CA GLN A 144 -3.02 2.80 -12.35
C GLN A 144 -3.61 1.95 -13.46
N VAL A 145 -4.02 2.60 -14.56
CA VAL A 145 -4.62 1.93 -15.73
C VAL A 145 -3.87 0.66 -16.13
N ARG A 146 -2.52 0.72 -16.20
CA ARG A 146 -1.68 -0.43 -16.54
C ARG A 146 -1.82 -1.62 -15.58
N ASP A 147 -1.95 -1.37 -14.28
CA ASP A 147 -2.18 -2.44 -13.30
C ASP A 147 -3.56 -3.08 -13.51
N GLY A 148 -4.57 -2.29 -13.89
CA GLY A 148 -5.90 -2.79 -14.24
C GLY A 148 -5.87 -3.71 -15.47
N VAL A 149 -5.18 -3.27 -16.53
CA VAL A 149 -4.98 -4.05 -17.76
C VAL A 149 -4.26 -5.37 -17.44
N LYS A 150 -3.09 -5.31 -16.79
CA LYS A 150 -2.32 -6.50 -16.38
C LYS A 150 -3.15 -7.46 -15.53
N ALA A 151 -4.00 -6.95 -14.65
CA ALA A 151 -4.87 -7.79 -13.83
C ALA A 151 -5.84 -8.62 -14.70
N VAL A 152 -6.50 -7.96 -15.67
CA VAL A 152 -7.40 -8.63 -16.61
C VAL A 152 -6.66 -9.64 -17.48
N GLU A 153 -5.48 -9.30 -18.00
CA GLU A 153 -4.64 -10.22 -18.78
C GLU A 153 -4.32 -11.50 -18.01
N HIS A 154 -3.85 -11.38 -16.76
CA HIS A 154 -3.57 -12.54 -15.92
C HIS A 154 -4.84 -13.35 -15.62
N PHE A 155 -5.98 -12.72 -15.34
CA PHE A 155 -7.22 -13.44 -15.10
C PHE A 155 -7.76 -14.14 -16.36
N GLU A 156 -7.71 -13.50 -17.53
CA GLU A 156 -8.08 -14.12 -18.80
C GLU A 156 -7.19 -15.32 -19.11
N TYR A 157 -5.89 -15.21 -18.84
CA TYR A 157 -4.96 -16.32 -19.02
C TYR A 157 -5.30 -17.51 -18.09
N VAL A 158 -5.68 -17.24 -16.83
CA VAL A 158 -6.20 -18.30 -15.94
C VAL A 158 -7.50 -18.91 -16.49
N ALA A 159 -8.40 -18.09 -17.03
CA ALA A 159 -9.63 -18.59 -17.65
C ALA A 159 -9.37 -19.41 -18.93
N GLN A 160 -8.26 -19.20 -19.62
CA GLN A 160 -7.85 -20.04 -20.74
C GLN A 160 -7.33 -21.41 -20.26
N ILE A 161 -6.48 -21.43 -19.23
CA ILE A 161 -5.95 -22.68 -18.64
C ILE A 161 -7.07 -23.49 -17.96
N ASN A 162 -7.95 -22.81 -17.24
CA ASN A 162 -9.04 -23.41 -16.48
C ASN A 162 -10.37 -22.71 -16.80
N PRO A 163 -11.03 -23.12 -17.92
CA PRO A 163 -12.25 -22.47 -18.42
C PRO A 163 -13.46 -22.55 -17.51
N LYS A 164 -13.42 -23.34 -16.44
CA LYS A 164 -14.52 -23.53 -15.49
C LYS A 164 -14.22 -22.94 -14.11
N ASN A 165 -13.13 -22.18 -13.97
CA ASN A 165 -12.75 -21.58 -12.71
C ASN A 165 -13.74 -20.47 -12.30
N TYR A 166 -14.75 -20.84 -11.50
CA TYR A 166 -15.82 -19.94 -11.04
C TYR A 166 -15.28 -18.61 -10.51
N LYS A 167 -14.26 -18.66 -9.63
CA LYS A 167 -13.73 -17.47 -8.96
C LYS A 167 -13.16 -16.48 -9.96
N VAL A 168 -12.47 -16.97 -10.99
CA VAL A 168 -11.82 -16.14 -12.01
C VAL A 168 -12.84 -15.61 -13.00
N LEU A 169 -13.73 -16.46 -13.50
CA LEU A 169 -14.80 -16.05 -14.42
C LEU A 169 -15.70 -14.99 -13.78
N TYR A 170 -16.08 -15.18 -12.52
CA TYR A 170 -16.91 -14.22 -11.80
C TYR A 170 -16.16 -12.90 -11.55
N GLN A 171 -14.87 -12.96 -11.23
CA GLN A 171 -14.05 -11.77 -11.08
C GLN A 171 -13.88 -11.01 -12.39
N LEU A 172 -13.60 -11.68 -13.51
CA LEU A 172 -13.55 -11.08 -14.85
C LEU A 172 -14.89 -10.43 -15.21
N ALA A 173 -16.00 -11.13 -15.01
CA ALA A 173 -17.33 -10.60 -15.26
C ALA A 173 -17.60 -9.31 -14.48
N ARG A 174 -17.23 -9.27 -13.20
CA ARG A 174 -17.35 -8.07 -12.37
C ARG A 174 -16.52 -6.92 -12.92
N ILE A 175 -15.26 -7.18 -13.28
CA ILE A 175 -14.36 -6.16 -13.85
C ILE A 175 -14.93 -5.64 -15.17
N TYR A 176 -15.40 -6.51 -16.06
CA TYR A 176 -15.99 -6.10 -17.34
C TYR A 176 -17.29 -5.31 -17.17
N VAL A 177 -18.13 -5.64 -16.19
CA VAL A 177 -19.30 -4.81 -15.84
C VAL A 177 -18.87 -3.43 -15.32
N GLU A 178 -17.80 -3.36 -14.51
CA GLU A 178 -17.28 -2.08 -14.02
C GLU A 178 -16.72 -1.22 -15.17
N LEU A 179 -16.00 -1.84 -16.11
CA LEU A 179 -15.45 -1.21 -17.31
C LEU A 179 -16.51 -0.82 -18.35
N GLY A 180 -17.76 -1.24 -18.18
CA GLY A 180 -18.79 -1.01 -19.18
C GLY A 180 -18.62 -1.85 -20.45
N TYR A 181 -17.99 -3.02 -20.34
CA TYR A 181 -17.77 -3.97 -21.43
C TYR A 181 -18.70 -5.20 -21.28
N PRO A 182 -20.02 -5.04 -21.50
CA PRO A 182 -21.01 -6.06 -21.17
C PRO A 182 -20.87 -7.35 -21.98
N GLN A 183 -20.37 -7.29 -23.22
CA GLN A 183 -20.23 -8.46 -24.08
C GLN A 183 -19.34 -9.54 -23.44
N LYS A 184 -18.12 -9.17 -23.02
CA LYS A 184 -17.23 -10.10 -22.30
C LYS A 184 -17.77 -10.50 -20.93
N ALA A 185 -18.42 -9.58 -20.21
CA ALA A 185 -19.02 -9.93 -18.92
C ALA A 185 -20.08 -11.03 -19.07
N ILE A 186 -20.97 -10.90 -20.06
CA ILE A 186 -22.03 -11.87 -20.36
C ILE A 186 -21.41 -13.22 -20.74
N GLU A 187 -20.40 -13.23 -21.61
CA GLU A 187 -19.66 -14.44 -21.99
C GLU A 187 -19.17 -15.21 -20.76
N LYS A 188 -18.42 -14.54 -19.86
CA LYS A 188 -17.88 -15.21 -18.66
C LYS A 188 -18.99 -15.71 -17.72
N LEU A 189 -20.08 -14.96 -17.57
CA LEU A 189 -21.22 -15.34 -16.72
C LEU A 189 -22.01 -16.51 -17.29
N GLN A 190 -22.16 -16.59 -18.60
CA GLN A 190 -22.85 -17.70 -19.25
C GLN A 190 -22.11 -19.01 -19.02
N VAL A 191 -20.78 -19.02 -19.08
CA VAL A 191 -19.98 -20.21 -18.75
C VAL A 191 -20.24 -20.69 -17.33
N ILE A 192 -20.36 -19.78 -16.37
CA ILE A 192 -20.69 -20.14 -14.98
C ILE A 192 -22.11 -20.74 -14.90
N LEU A 193 -23.09 -20.06 -15.47
CA LEU A 193 -24.51 -20.45 -15.38
C LEU A 193 -24.85 -21.72 -16.16
N GLN A 194 -24.00 -22.15 -17.11
CA GLN A 194 -24.11 -23.48 -17.73
C GLN A 194 -23.93 -24.62 -16.72
N HIS A 195 -23.16 -24.39 -15.66
CA HIS A 195 -22.85 -25.39 -14.63
C HIS A 195 -23.55 -25.12 -13.29
N HIS A 196 -23.85 -23.85 -13.01
CA HIS A 196 -24.50 -23.39 -11.79
C HIS A 196 -25.67 -22.46 -12.14
N PRO A 197 -26.74 -22.96 -12.78
CA PRO A 197 -27.85 -22.14 -13.26
C PRO A 197 -28.57 -21.39 -12.13
N GLU A 198 -28.55 -21.92 -10.91
CA GLU A 198 -29.16 -21.36 -9.69
C GLU A 198 -28.32 -20.27 -9.00
N ASP A 199 -27.13 -19.93 -9.51
CA ASP A 199 -26.26 -18.94 -8.88
C ASP A 199 -26.85 -17.53 -8.95
N GLU A 200 -27.48 -17.11 -7.85
CA GLU A 200 -28.16 -15.82 -7.73
C GLU A 200 -27.21 -14.62 -7.96
N ASN A 201 -25.94 -14.75 -7.55
CA ASN A 201 -24.96 -13.68 -7.73
C ASN A 201 -24.62 -13.50 -9.20
N CYS A 202 -24.40 -14.60 -9.91
CA CYS A 202 -24.15 -14.60 -11.35
C CYS A 202 -25.37 -14.14 -12.13
N GLN A 203 -26.57 -14.60 -11.78
CA GLN A 203 -27.82 -14.14 -12.43
C GLN A 203 -28.02 -12.63 -12.24
N ARG A 204 -27.81 -12.11 -11.03
CA ARG A 204 -27.93 -10.67 -10.74
C ARG A 204 -26.90 -9.85 -11.52
N LEU A 205 -25.65 -10.32 -11.57
CA LEU A 205 -24.60 -9.65 -12.33
C LEU A 205 -24.86 -9.71 -13.84
N LEU A 206 -25.42 -10.81 -14.34
CA LEU A 206 -25.81 -10.98 -15.73
C LEU A 206 -26.93 -10.03 -16.12
N ARG A 207 -27.96 -9.89 -15.27
CA ARG A 207 -29.02 -8.88 -15.46
C ARG A 207 -28.43 -7.48 -15.55
N ARG A 208 -27.51 -7.13 -14.64
CA ARG A 208 -26.81 -5.84 -14.67
C ARG A 208 -26.00 -5.66 -15.97
N ALA A 209 -25.27 -6.68 -16.41
CA ALA A 209 -24.49 -6.62 -17.65
C ALA A 209 -25.39 -6.41 -18.88
N LYS A 210 -26.55 -7.10 -18.96
CA LYS A 210 -27.51 -6.95 -20.05
C LYS A 210 -28.19 -5.57 -20.12
N LEU A 211 -28.22 -4.83 -19.02
CA LEU A 211 -28.78 -3.47 -18.97
C LEU A 211 -27.77 -2.39 -19.41
N LEU A 212 -26.50 -2.73 -19.57
CA LEU A 212 -25.50 -1.79 -20.08
C LEU A 212 -25.62 -1.69 -21.61
N PRO A 213 -25.42 -0.49 -22.19
CA PRO A 213 -25.34 -0.36 -23.64
C PRO A 213 -24.14 -1.17 -24.17
N PRO A 214 -24.24 -1.75 -25.37
CA PRO A 214 -23.12 -2.46 -25.97
C PRO A 214 -21.92 -1.51 -26.10
N SER A 215 -20.74 -1.95 -25.65
CA SER A 215 -19.52 -1.19 -25.89
C SER A 215 -19.10 -1.34 -27.34
N SER A 216 -18.81 -0.23 -28.02
CA SER A 216 -18.09 -0.22 -29.29
C SER A 216 -16.59 -0.34 -29.11
N GLU A 217 -16.10 -0.02 -27.91
CA GLU A 217 -14.68 -0.06 -27.58
C GLU A 217 -14.31 -1.39 -26.91
N THR A 218 -13.17 -1.93 -27.31
CA THR A 218 -12.65 -3.22 -26.85
C THR A 218 -11.25 -3.12 -26.25
N ASP A 219 -10.56 -2.01 -26.49
CA ASP A 219 -9.24 -1.73 -25.94
C ASP A 219 -9.32 -1.54 -24.41
N LEU A 220 -8.63 -2.42 -23.68
CA LEU A 220 -8.67 -2.41 -22.22
C LEU A 220 -8.07 -1.14 -21.65
N GLU A 221 -7.00 -0.60 -22.26
CA GLU A 221 -6.35 0.59 -21.76
C GLU A 221 -7.29 1.80 -21.82
N TYR A 222 -7.99 1.99 -22.94
CA TYR A 222 -9.05 2.99 -23.07
C TYR A 222 -10.17 2.77 -22.05
N LEU A 223 -10.70 1.55 -21.93
CA LEU A 223 -11.82 1.26 -21.01
C LEU A 223 -11.45 1.57 -19.56
N PHE A 224 -10.22 1.28 -19.15
CA PHE A 224 -9.71 1.65 -17.84
C PHE A 224 -9.52 3.17 -17.70
N GLN A 225 -9.00 3.86 -18.71
CA GLN A 225 -8.93 5.33 -18.69
C GLN A 225 -10.31 5.96 -18.56
N ASP A 226 -11.30 5.46 -19.30
CA ASP A 226 -12.68 5.93 -19.25
C ASP A 226 -13.31 5.71 -17.86
N LEU A 227 -13.10 4.53 -17.28
CA LEU A 227 -13.53 4.21 -15.91
C LEU A 227 -12.94 5.19 -14.89
N VAL A 228 -11.64 5.47 -14.98
CA VAL A 228 -10.93 6.40 -14.09
C VAL A 228 -11.48 7.81 -14.23
N ASN A 229 -11.74 8.27 -15.46
CA ASN A 229 -12.21 9.62 -15.74
C ASN A 229 -13.68 9.84 -15.34
N LYS A 230 -14.57 8.89 -15.68
CA LYS A 230 -16.02 9.03 -15.45
C LYS A 230 -16.46 8.63 -14.05
N ARG A 231 -15.76 7.72 -13.39
CA ARG A 231 -16.18 7.14 -12.10
C ARG A 231 -15.04 7.03 -11.08
N PRO A 232 -14.34 8.14 -10.77
CA PRO A 232 -13.27 8.12 -9.78
C PRO A 232 -13.78 7.63 -8.40
N GLU A 233 -15.03 7.95 -8.06
CA GLU A 233 -15.66 7.56 -6.77
C GLU A 233 -15.92 6.05 -6.64
N VAL A 234 -16.16 5.34 -7.76
CA VAL A 234 -16.34 3.87 -7.76
C VAL A 234 -15.02 3.15 -7.46
N LEU A 235 -13.90 3.78 -7.84
CA LEU A 235 -12.55 3.31 -7.55
C LEU A 235 -12.10 3.66 -6.13
N LYS A 236 -12.50 4.83 -5.61
CA LYS A 236 -12.16 5.33 -4.26
C LYS A 236 -12.77 4.52 -3.12
N LYS A 237 -13.73 3.62 -3.37
CA LYS A 237 -14.25 2.70 -2.36
C LYS A 237 -13.30 1.52 -2.14
N GLN A 238 -12.29 1.77 -1.29
CA GLN A 238 -11.53 0.86 -0.41
C GLN A 238 -10.08 1.35 -0.31
N GLY A 239 -9.77 2.19 0.68
CA GLY A 239 -8.41 2.63 0.95
C GLY A 239 -8.33 3.96 1.68
N SER A 240 -8.73 3.98 2.94
CA SER A 240 -8.66 5.10 3.89
C SER A 240 -7.24 5.63 4.20
N ALA A 241 -6.25 5.40 3.32
CA ALA A 241 -4.89 5.91 3.48
C ALA A 241 -4.75 7.35 2.95
N GLY A 242 -5.50 7.74 1.91
CA GLY A 242 -5.47 9.10 1.35
C GLY A 242 -6.24 10.17 2.16
N ALA A 243 -7.06 9.74 3.14
CA ALA A 243 -7.93 10.64 3.90
C ALA A 243 -7.20 11.44 4.98
N ILE A 244 -6.03 10.99 5.45
CA ILE A 244 -5.34 11.67 6.56
C ILE A 244 -4.77 13.00 6.09
N ILE A 245 -4.03 13.08 4.98
CA ILE A 245 -3.52 14.37 4.52
C ILE A 245 -4.65 15.29 4.09
N GLU A 246 -5.66 14.82 3.36
CA GLU A 246 -6.79 15.69 3.02
C GLU A 246 -7.47 16.25 4.26
N ARG A 247 -7.63 15.45 5.33
CA ARG A 247 -8.15 15.92 6.62
C ARG A 247 -7.20 16.89 7.33
N LEU A 248 -5.90 16.60 7.34
CA LEU A 248 -4.88 17.49 7.92
C LEU A 248 -4.79 18.82 7.15
N LEU A 249 -4.97 18.79 5.84
CA LEU A 249 -4.95 19.97 4.98
C LEU A 249 -6.26 20.75 5.01
N LYS A 250 -7.38 20.14 5.42
CA LYS A 250 -8.63 20.87 5.74
C LYS A 250 -8.43 21.79 6.94
N ASP A 251 -7.66 21.36 7.94
CA ASP A 251 -7.28 22.18 9.10
C ASP A 251 -5.82 22.65 9.02
N LYS A 252 -5.57 23.57 8.08
CA LYS A 252 -4.23 24.14 7.87
C LYS A 252 -3.67 24.79 9.14
N ALA A 253 -4.51 25.37 9.99
CA ALA A 253 -4.07 26.05 11.21
C ALA A 253 -3.50 25.05 12.23
N SER A 254 -4.18 23.92 12.45
CA SER A 254 -3.66 22.84 13.30
C SER A 254 -2.35 22.26 12.75
N LEU A 255 -2.28 22.01 11.43
CA LEU A 255 -1.05 21.52 10.80
C LEU A 255 0.09 22.54 10.93
N GLN A 256 -0.16 23.83 10.71
CA GLN A 256 0.84 24.89 10.93
C GLN A 256 1.30 24.96 12.37
N LYS A 257 0.39 24.80 13.35
CA LYS A 257 0.74 24.77 14.77
C LYS A 257 1.65 23.59 15.10
N LYS A 258 1.33 22.39 14.62
CA LYS A 258 2.17 21.18 14.77
C LYS A 258 3.54 21.33 14.11
N LEU A 259 3.60 22.04 12.98
CA LEU A 259 4.84 22.39 12.29
C LEU A 259 5.57 23.59 12.91
N GLY A 260 4.94 24.34 13.81
CA GLY A 260 5.46 25.62 14.31
C GLY A 260 6.79 25.48 15.07
N GLU A 261 6.97 24.39 15.82
CA GLU A 261 8.26 24.08 16.45
C GLU A 261 9.32 23.62 15.44
N PHE A 262 8.89 22.94 14.38
CA PHE A 262 9.76 22.45 13.32
C PHE A 262 10.34 23.60 12.48
N VAL A 263 9.49 24.57 12.15
CA VAL A 263 9.85 25.74 11.36
C VAL A 263 10.93 26.59 12.04
N LYS A 264 11.01 26.55 13.38
CA LYS A 264 12.02 27.29 14.17
C LYS A 264 13.38 26.58 14.23
N LYS A 265 13.56 25.41 13.60
CA LYS A 265 14.80 24.65 13.70
C LYS A 265 15.96 25.35 12.96
N PRO A 266 17.14 25.47 13.60
CA PRO A 266 18.32 26.03 12.95
C PRO A 266 18.66 25.29 11.66
N GLY A 267 18.92 26.05 10.61
CA GLY A 267 19.31 25.52 9.30
C GLY A 267 18.16 25.03 8.43
N LEU A 268 16.89 25.15 8.82
CA LEU A 268 15.77 24.92 7.89
C LEU A 268 15.81 25.98 6.78
N LEU A 269 15.85 25.53 5.53
CA LEU A 269 15.79 26.37 4.33
C LEU A 269 14.38 26.45 3.75
N ALA A 270 13.68 25.30 3.75
CA ALA A 270 12.31 25.24 3.33
C ALA A 270 11.60 23.98 3.81
N LEU A 271 10.28 24.09 3.91
CA LEU A 271 9.33 23.00 4.09
C LEU A 271 8.24 23.17 3.05
N ALA A 272 7.84 22.08 2.40
CA ALA A 272 6.73 22.07 1.46
C ALA A 272 5.93 20.77 1.58
N ILE A 273 4.61 20.88 1.43
CA ILE A 273 3.67 19.77 1.48
C ILE A 273 2.85 19.78 0.20
N PHE A 274 2.85 18.65 -0.49
CA PHE A 274 2.12 18.43 -1.72
C PHE A 274 1.07 17.34 -1.52
N ASN A 275 -0.06 17.41 -2.22
CA ASN A 275 -1.01 16.28 -2.28
C ASN A 275 -0.51 15.20 -3.25
N SER A 276 -1.29 14.12 -3.40
CA SER A 276 -1.03 13.02 -4.35
C SER A 276 -0.92 13.46 -5.81
N GLU A 277 -1.49 14.62 -6.15
CA GLU A 277 -1.43 15.16 -7.51
C GLU A 277 -0.22 16.06 -7.77
N GLY A 278 0.60 16.31 -6.74
CA GLY A 278 1.75 17.20 -6.80
C GLY A 278 1.40 18.67 -6.60
N GLU A 279 0.15 19.01 -6.28
CA GLU A 279 -0.24 20.39 -5.99
C GLU A 279 0.34 20.83 -4.64
N LEU A 280 0.97 22.00 -4.60
CA LEU A 280 1.48 22.58 -3.36
C LEU A 280 0.33 23.04 -2.46
N LYS A 281 0.30 22.56 -1.21
CA LYS A 281 -0.77 22.86 -0.25
C LYS A 281 -0.32 23.74 0.90
N LEU A 282 0.94 23.60 1.31
CA LEU A 282 1.57 24.40 2.36
C LEU A 282 3.07 24.52 2.06
N SER A 283 3.63 25.71 2.27
CA SER A 283 5.08 25.91 2.28
C SER A 283 5.50 26.87 3.38
N HIS A 284 6.71 26.69 3.87
CA HIS A 284 7.45 27.66 4.67
C HIS A 284 8.84 27.79 4.06
N ILE A 285 9.25 29.01 3.68
CA ILE A 285 10.48 29.25 2.94
C ILE A 285 11.28 30.31 3.68
N THR A 286 12.47 29.95 4.16
CA THR A 286 13.39 30.88 4.82
C THR A 286 14.45 31.40 3.85
N ASP A 287 14.84 30.61 2.84
CA ASP A 287 15.71 31.04 1.75
C ASP A 287 14.89 31.43 0.51
N PRO A 288 14.79 32.73 0.16
CA PRO A 288 14.01 33.20 -1.00
C PRO A 288 14.39 32.55 -2.33
N LYS A 289 15.64 32.06 -2.47
CA LYS A 289 16.12 31.40 -3.69
C LYS A 289 15.39 30.08 -3.99
N LEU A 290 14.74 29.48 -2.98
CA LEU A 290 14.00 28.23 -3.15
C LEU A 290 12.55 28.43 -3.58
N LYS A 291 12.07 29.68 -3.68
CA LYS A 291 10.68 29.97 -4.04
C LYS A 291 10.28 29.35 -5.38
N GLU A 292 11.09 29.54 -6.41
CA GLU A 292 10.81 28.97 -7.73
C GLU A 292 10.87 27.43 -7.72
N THR A 293 11.83 26.85 -6.98
CA THR A 293 11.94 25.39 -6.82
C THR A 293 10.67 24.80 -6.22
N ILE A 294 10.14 25.41 -5.16
CA ILE A 294 9.00 24.89 -4.41
C ILE A 294 7.67 25.14 -5.12
N HIS A 295 7.49 26.32 -5.72
CA HIS A 295 6.22 26.71 -6.33
C HIS A 295 6.08 26.24 -7.79
N THR A 296 7.18 26.01 -8.51
CA THR A 296 7.16 25.71 -9.94
C THR A 296 7.73 24.33 -10.26
N PHE A 297 8.96 24.03 -9.80
CA PHE A 297 9.65 22.81 -10.22
C PHE A 297 9.12 21.55 -9.52
N LEU A 298 9.03 21.55 -8.19
CA LEU A 298 8.59 20.38 -7.43
C LEU A 298 7.17 19.90 -7.82
N PRO A 299 6.15 20.78 -7.98
CA PRO A 299 4.83 20.35 -8.42
C PRO A 299 4.84 19.58 -9.74
N ARG A 300 5.68 20.00 -10.69
CA ARG A 300 5.81 19.37 -12.00
C ARG A 300 6.51 18.02 -11.97
N MET A 301 7.28 17.72 -10.91
CA MET A 301 8.05 16.47 -10.82
C MET A 301 7.36 15.37 -10.02
N ILE A 302 6.59 15.71 -8.98
CA ILE A 302 6.07 14.73 -8.01
C ILE A 302 5.16 13.69 -8.68
N LYS A 303 4.11 14.14 -9.39
CA LYS A 303 3.16 13.22 -10.03
C LYS A 303 3.81 12.36 -11.13
N PRO A 304 4.60 12.93 -12.07
CA PRO A 304 5.33 12.10 -13.03
C PRO A 304 6.27 11.08 -12.39
N THR A 305 6.99 11.45 -11.32
CA THR A 305 7.92 10.53 -10.64
C THR A 305 7.17 9.34 -10.04
N GLN A 306 6.05 9.58 -9.35
CA GLN A 306 5.21 8.51 -8.80
C GLN A 306 4.65 7.61 -9.89
N ASN A 307 4.15 8.20 -10.98
CA ASN A 307 3.62 7.45 -12.12
C ASN A 307 4.69 6.58 -12.79
N CYS A 308 5.89 7.13 -13.03
CA CYS A 308 7.00 6.42 -13.65
C CYS A 308 7.51 5.27 -12.77
N SER A 309 7.72 5.51 -11.47
CA SER A 309 8.18 4.50 -10.52
C SER A 309 7.24 3.29 -10.50
N LEU A 310 5.95 3.56 -10.41
CA LEU A 310 4.95 2.51 -10.42
C LEU A 310 4.85 1.82 -11.80
N ARG A 311 4.96 2.55 -12.92
CA ARG A 311 5.05 1.94 -14.27
C ARG A 311 6.25 0.99 -14.40
N MET A 312 7.35 1.25 -13.71
CA MET A 312 8.53 0.40 -13.71
C MET A 312 8.49 -0.73 -12.66
N ASP A 313 7.39 -0.86 -11.93
CA ASP A 313 7.26 -1.84 -10.84
C ASP A 313 8.29 -1.67 -9.72
N ILE A 314 8.81 -0.44 -9.54
CA ILE A 314 9.73 -0.07 -8.44
C ILE A 314 8.96 0.27 -7.15
N GLY A 315 7.63 0.36 -7.23
CA GLY A 315 6.75 0.73 -6.12
C GLY A 315 6.51 2.23 -6.02
N SER A 316 5.88 2.68 -4.94
CA SER A 316 5.65 4.11 -4.67
C SER A 316 6.74 4.69 -3.77
N LEU A 317 7.09 5.97 -3.99
CA LEU A 317 7.99 6.70 -3.10
C LEU A 317 7.45 6.64 -1.66
N GLN A 318 8.27 6.14 -0.73
CA GLN A 318 7.98 6.14 0.71
C GLN A 318 8.74 7.27 1.38
N ASP A 319 10.06 7.25 1.27
CA ASP A 319 10.94 8.26 1.79
C ASP A 319 12.21 8.35 0.91
N ALA A 320 12.86 9.50 0.95
CA ALA A 320 14.15 9.70 0.30
C ALA A 320 14.95 10.76 1.06
N LYS A 321 16.27 10.58 1.06
CA LYS A 321 17.21 11.52 1.65
C LYS A 321 18.34 11.79 0.68
N VAL A 322 18.49 13.07 0.30
CA VAL A 322 19.51 13.51 -0.64
C VAL A 322 20.48 14.45 0.07
N LYS A 323 21.77 14.15 0.00
CA LYS A 323 22.84 15.01 0.48
C LYS A 323 23.41 15.82 -0.68
N GLY A 324 23.51 17.13 -0.52
CA GLY A 324 24.14 18.03 -1.47
C GLY A 324 25.17 18.94 -0.80
N LYS A 325 25.88 19.73 -1.61
CA LYS A 325 26.90 20.68 -1.12
C LYS A 325 26.33 21.71 -0.14
N LYS A 326 25.07 22.14 -0.36
CA LYS A 326 24.39 23.15 0.47
C LYS A 326 23.65 22.56 1.67
N GLY A 327 23.54 21.23 1.78
CA GLY A 327 22.86 20.57 2.89
C GLY A 327 22.09 19.33 2.47
N TRP A 328 20.86 19.21 2.96
CA TRP A 328 20.09 17.96 2.89
C TRP A 328 18.66 18.22 2.43
N ILE A 329 18.12 17.28 1.66
CA ILE A 329 16.70 17.23 1.29
C ILE A 329 16.13 15.93 1.83
N TRP A 330 15.11 16.02 2.66
CA TRP A 330 14.30 14.87 3.07
C TRP A 330 12.96 14.94 2.36
N ILE A 331 12.56 13.81 1.79
CA ILE A 331 11.28 13.63 1.15
C ILE A 331 10.59 12.50 1.90
N LYS A 332 9.34 12.69 2.32
CA LYS A 332 8.54 11.67 2.98
C LYS A 332 7.13 11.67 2.41
N ALA A 333 6.73 10.56 1.79
CA ALA A 333 5.36 10.28 1.47
C ALA A 333 4.63 9.81 2.72
N PHE A 334 3.48 10.41 3.01
CA PHE A 334 2.69 10.06 4.19
C PHE A 334 1.23 10.35 3.88
N GLY A 335 0.31 9.44 4.19
CA GLY A 335 -1.13 9.71 4.14
C GLY A 335 -1.70 10.28 2.83
N GLY A 336 -1.09 9.96 1.69
CA GLY A 336 -1.53 10.41 0.36
C GLY A 336 -0.89 11.70 -0.15
N GLY A 337 0.21 12.17 0.45
CA GLY A 337 0.92 13.37 0.01
C GLY A 337 2.40 13.31 0.34
N VAL A 338 3.13 14.31 -0.14
CA VAL A 338 4.59 14.35 -0.13
C VAL A 338 5.06 15.55 0.68
N PHE A 339 5.83 15.29 1.73
CA PHE A 339 6.52 16.29 2.51
C PHE A 339 7.95 16.42 2.00
N VAL A 340 8.39 17.64 1.78
CA VAL A 340 9.76 17.97 1.40
C VAL A 340 10.34 18.94 2.42
N PHE A 341 11.48 18.58 3.00
CA PHE A 341 12.19 19.39 3.98
C PHE A 341 13.61 19.61 3.48
N MET A 342 14.02 20.87 3.39
CA MET A 342 15.35 21.27 2.95
C MET A 342 16.08 21.95 4.10
N PHE A 343 17.29 21.48 4.40
CA PHE A 343 18.14 22.04 5.45
C PHE A 343 19.53 22.36 4.94
N THR A 344 20.22 23.27 5.63
CA THR A 344 21.64 23.55 5.44
C THR A 344 22.50 22.38 5.88
N SER A 345 23.78 22.39 5.48
CA SER A 345 24.78 21.42 5.93
C SER A 345 25.08 21.49 7.44
N GLN A 346 24.72 22.60 8.11
CA GLN A 346 24.90 22.78 9.54
C GLN A 346 23.88 21.97 10.36
N ALA A 347 22.74 21.59 9.78
CA ALA A 347 21.74 20.78 10.45
C ALA A 347 22.28 19.36 10.70
N LYS A 348 22.27 18.93 11.96
CA LYS A 348 22.67 17.56 12.33
C LYS A 348 21.61 16.56 11.86
N SER A 349 21.96 15.76 10.85
CA SER A 349 21.07 14.77 10.23
C SER A 349 20.27 13.91 11.22
N ARG A 350 20.92 13.34 12.24
CA ARG A 350 20.24 12.48 13.23
C ARG A 350 19.17 13.22 14.04
N GLN A 351 19.38 14.51 14.30
CA GLN A 351 18.40 15.33 15.02
C GLN A 351 17.19 15.65 14.14
N VAL A 352 17.42 15.87 12.84
CA VAL A 352 16.33 16.08 11.87
C VAL A 352 15.50 14.81 11.74
N GLU A 353 16.14 13.65 11.55
CA GLU A 353 15.47 12.33 11.46
C GLU A 353 14.63 12.04 12.71
N SER A 354 15.24 12.14 13.90
CA SER A 354 14.52 11.89 15.16
C SER A 354 13.31 12.82 15.33
N PHE A 355 13.38 14.05 14.84
CA PHE A 355 12.24 14.95 14.87
C PHE A 355 11.18 14.53 13.86
N LEU A 356 11.55 14.24 12.62
CA LEU A 356 10.61 13.79 11.58
C LEU A 356 9.86 12.53 12.06
N ASP A 357 10.57 11.59 12.65
CA ASP A 357 9.96 10.39 13.23
C ASP A 357 8.99 10.74 14.37
N ASN A 358 9.34 11.68 15.24
CA ASN A 358 8.39 12.16 16.25
C ASN A 358 7.17 12.83 15.64
N PHE A 359 7.36 13.63 14.60
CA PHE A 359 6.26 14.31 13.93
C PHE A 359 5.29 13.31 13.29
N PHE A 360 5.82 12.40 12.48
CA PHE A 360 5.00 11.44 11.72
C PHE A 360 4.42 10.31 12.58
N GLU A 361 5.08 9.90 13.66
CA GLU A 361 4.62 8.77 14.49
C GLU A 361 3.92 9.21 15.78
N TYR A 362 3.86 10.51 16.07
CA TYR A 362 3.25 11.02 17.31
C TYR A 362 2.49 12.33 17.11
N GLU A 363 3.16 13.44 16.75
CA GLU A 363 2.51 14.77 16.72
C GLU A 363 1.35 14.85 15.74
N ILE A 364 1.43 14.17 14.59
CA ILE A 364 0.34 14.14 13.61
C ILE A 364 -0.93 13.50 14.18
N TYR A 365 -0.78 12.51 15.07
CA TYR A 365 -1.89 11.71 15.61
C TYR A 365 -2.49 12.27 16.91
N ARG A 366 -1.78 13.18 17.58
CA ARG A 366 -2.26 13.93 18.74
C ARG A 366 -3.17 15.09 18.35
#